data_AF-A0A351ZV57-F1
#
_entry.id   AF-A0A351ZV57-F1
#
_cell.length_a   1.000
_cell.length_b   1.000
_cell.length_c   1.000
_cell.angle_alpha   90.00
_cell.angle_beta   90.00
_cell.angle_gamma   90.00
#
_symmetry.space_group_name_H-M   'P 1'
#
loop_
_entity.id
_entity.type
_entity.pdbx_description
1 polymer ?
#
loop_
_entity_poly.entity_id
_entity_poly.type
_entity_poly.pdbx_seq_one_letter_code
_entity_poly.pdbx_strand_id
1 'polypeptide(L)'
;WRSVSDTAFNSSSVGAITIAPSDPNVVYVGMGETDIRGNISPGDGMYKTTDGGLTWKHIGLRNAQMIADIVVHPNDADVVMVSSMGNVFTANADR
;
A
#
# COMPACT_ATOMS: atom_id res chain seq x y z
N TRP A 1 13.83 -16.52 -1.87
CA TRP A 1 13.02 -15.31 -2.10
C TRP A 1 13.35 -14.76 -3.48
N ARG A 2 12.34 -14.27 -4.20
CA ARG A 2 12.48 -13.54 -5.47
C ARG A 2 11.82 -12.18 -5.29
N SER A 3 12.49 -11.10 -5.67
CA SER A 3 11.87 -9.79 -5.62
C SER A 3 10.73 -9.71 -6.63
N VAL A 4 9.64 -9.06 -6.21
CA VAL A 4 8.48 -8.70 -7.04
C VAL A 4 8.25 -7.19 -7.07
N SER A 5 9.12 -6.41 -6.41
CA SER A 5 8.96 -4.97 -6.18
C SER A 5 9.94 -4.10 -6.95
N ASP A 6 11.14 -4.62 -7.25
CA ASP A 6 12.29 -3.81 -7.69
C ASP A 6 12.05 -3.03 -9.00
N THR A 7 11.12 -3.50 -9.84
CA THR A 7 10.75 -2.85 -11.11
C THR A 7 9.38 -2.18 -11.07
N ALA A 8 8.67 -2.26 -9.95
CA ALA A 8 7.26 -1.89 -9.84
C ALA A 8 7.00 -0.76 -8.86
N PHE A 9 7.69 -0.73 -7.72
CA PHE A 9 7.45 0.22 -6.64
C PHE A 9 8.44 1.39 -6.72
N ASN A 10 7.95 2.62 -6.48
CA ASN A 10 8.83 3.80 -6.50
C ASN A 10 9.31 4.22 -5.09
N SER A 11 8.77 3.59 -4.03
CA SER A 11 9.22 3.76 -2.65
C SER A 11 9.77 2.44 -2.10
N SER A 12 10.71 2.52 -1.19
CA SER A 12 11.37 1.37 -0.56
C SER A 12 10.67 0.90 0.73
N SER A 13 9.76 1.70 1.28
CA SER A 13 9.08 1.37 2.54
C SER A 13 7.69 0.82 2.30
N VAL A 14 7.39 -0.34 2.88
CA VAL A 14 6.07 -0.98 2.85
C VAL A 14 5.48 -0.89 4.25
N GLY A 15 4.33 -0.22 4.37
CA GLY A 15 3.61 -0.08 5.63
C GLY A 15 2.58 -1.17 5.86
N ALA A 16 1.93 -1.63 4.78
CA ALA A 16 0.94 -2.69 4.85
C ALA A 16 0.94 -3.56 3.58
N ILE A 17 0.62 -4.84 3.74
CA ILE A 17 0.37 -5.78 2.65
C ILE A 17 -0.75 -6.72 3.06
N THR A 18 -1.68 -7.00 2.15
CA THR A 18 -2.77 -7.95 2.41
C THR A 18 -3.20 -8.67 1.14
N ILE A 19 -3.66 -9.91 1.29
CA ILE A 19 -4.18 -10.75 0.21
C ILE A 19 -5.71 -10.75 0.32
N ALA A 20 -6.40 -10.59 -0.80
CA ALA A 20 -7.86 -10.67 -0.81
C ALA A 20 -8.33 -12.09 -0.44
N PRO A 21 -9.22 -12.26 0.55
CA PRO A 21 -9.68 -13.60 0.94
C PRO A 21 -10.47 -14.32 -0.15
N SER A 22 -11.15 -13.56 -1.03
CA SER A 22 -11.94 -14.12 -2.14
C SER A 22 -11.12 -14.54 -3.36
N ASP A 23 -9.89 -14.03 -3.51
CA ASP A 23 -8.98 -14.36 -4.63
C ASP A 23 -7.51 -14.14 -4.23
N PRO A 24 -6.73 -15.21 -3.97
CA PRO A 24 -5.33 -15.11 -3.60
C PRO A 24 -4.40 -14.47 -4.65
N ASN A 25 -4.84 -14.29 -5.90
CA ASN A 25 -4.07 -13.57 -6.91
C ASN A 25 -4.14 -12.04 -6.73
N VAL A 26 -5.13 -11.57 -5.97
CA VAL A 26 -5.32 -10.15 -5.68
C VAL A 26 -4.60 -9.79 -4.38
N VAL A 27 -3.56 -8.98 -4.50
CA VAL A 27 -2.78 -8.48 -3.35
C VAL A 27 -2.73 -6.96 -3.41
N TYR A 28 -2.92 -6.34 -2.26
CA TYR A 28 -2.79 -4.90 -2.08
C TYR A 28 -1.56 -4.60 -1.22
N VAL A 29 -0.80 -3.59 -1.63
CA VAL A 29 0.38 -3.10 -0.89
C VAL A 29 0.22 -1.60 -0.68
N GLY A 30 0.39 -1.18 0.56
CA GLY A 30 0.40 0.22 0.98
C GLY A 30 1.81 0.62 1.35
N MET A 31 2.29 1.70 0.76
CA MET A 31 3.64 2.17 0.94
C MET A 31 3.75 3.11 2.16
N GLY A 32 4.97 3.26 2.66
CA GLY A 32 5.37 4.23 3.67
C GLY A 32 5.59 3.66 5.06
N GLU A 33 6.54 4.25 5.77
CA GLU A 33 6.92 3.88 7.14
C GLU A 33 5.92 4.41 8.16
N THR A 34 5.40 3.52 9.01
CA THR A 34 4.42 3.86 10.06
C THR A 34 5.05 3.97 11.45
N ASP A 35 6.27 3.47 11.60
CA ASP A 35 7.10 3.57 12.79
C ASP A 35 7.79 4.94 12.87
N ILE A 36 7.03 5.99 13.19
CA ILE A 36 7.54 7.36 13.14
C ILE A 36 8.68 7.55 14.14
N ARG A 37 9.88 7.84 13.62
CA ARG A 37 11.07 8.28 14.36
C ARG A 37 11.57 9.58 13.72
N GLY A 38 12.60 10.22 14.28
CA GLY A 38 13.06 11.54 13.83
C GLY A 38 13.37 11.66 12.32
N ASN A 39 13.58 10.54 11.64
CA ASN A 39 13.55 10.37 10.19
C ASN A 39 12.50 9.30 9.81
N ILE A 40 11.85 9.48 8.66
CA ILE A 40 10.85 8.54 8.14
C ILE A 40 10.93 8.46 6.61
N SER A 41 10.57 7.30 6.06
CA SER A 41 10.51 7.04 4.63
C SER A 41 9.06 7.06 4.13
N PRO A 42 8.58 8.16 3.49
CA PRO A 42 7.22 8.24 2.99
C PRO A 42 6.99 7.28 1.82
N GLY A 43 5.77 6.75 1.75
CA GLY A 43 5.28 5.98 0.62
C GLY A 43 4.73 6.87 -0.48
N ASP A 44 4.54 6.29 -1.65
CA ASP A 44 3.92 6.94 -2.81
C ASP A 44 2.49 6.46 -3.09
N GLY A 45 1.87 5.75 -2.14
CA GLY A 45 0.47 5.35 -2.17
C GLY A 45 0.27 3.85 -2.19
N MET A 46 -0.70 3.39 -2.99
CA MET A 46 -1.18 2.00 -3.03
C MET A 46 -0.86 1.32 -4.35
N TYR A 47 -0.49 0.04 -4.26
CA TYR A 47 -0.31 -0.87 -5.38
C TYR A 47 -1.26 -2.07 -5.28
N LYS A 48 -1.70 -2.57 -6.44
CA LYS A 48 -2.50 -3.79 -6.59
C LYS A 48 -1.88 -4.71 -7.63
N THR A 49 -1.86 -6.00 -7.36
CA THR A 49 -1.68 -7.06 -8.35
C THR A 49 -2.96 -7.86 -8.47
N THR A 50 -3.19 -8.49 -9.62
CA THR A 50 -4.26 -9.47 -9.86
C THR A 50 -3.71 -10.76 -10.46
N ASP A 51 -2.39 -10.95 -10.44
CA ASP A 51 -1.68 -12.08 -11.05
C ASP A 51 -0.65 -12.69 -10.10
N GLY A 52 -0.89 -12.59 -8.79
CA GLY A 52 -0.02 -13.16 -7.76
C GLY A 52 1.32 -12.45 -7.62
N GLY A 53 1.41 -11.18 -8.02
CA GLY A 53 2.60 -10.34 -7.89
C GLY A 53 3.56 -10.42 -9.07
N LEU A 54 3.11 -10.91 -10.24
CA LEU A 54 3.90 -10.85 -11.48
C LEU A 54 3.92 -9.43 -12.04
N THR A 55 2.79 -8.73 -11.96
CA THR A 55 2.66 -7.32 -12.33
C THR A 55 1.92 -6.54 -11.25
N TRP A 56 2.21 -5.25 -11.16
CA TRP A 56 1.64 -4.35 -10.18
C TRP A 56 1.15 -3.08 -10.85
N LYS A 57 0.03 -2.57 -10.36
CA LYS A 57 -0.58 -1.30 -10.77
C LYS A 57 -0.63 -0.36 -9.59
N HIS A 58 -0.16 0.88 -9.78
CA HIS A 58 -0.41 1.97 -8.84
C HIS A 58 -1.88 2.39 -8.92
N ILE A 59 -2.59 2.34 -7.80
CA ILE A 59 -4.07 2.52 -7.75
C ILE A 59 -4.51 3.79 -7.01
N GLY A 60 -3.59 4.65 -6.56
CA GLY A 60 -3.92 5.95 -5.97
C GLY A 60 -3.36 6.17 -4.57
N LEU A 61 -3.98 7.07 -3.81
CA LEU A 61 -3.53 7.53 -2.49
C LEU A 61 -2.10 8.10 -2.49
N ARG A 62 -1.75 8.84 -3.55
CA ARG A 62 -0.37 9.31 -3.81
C ARG A 62 0.19 10.19 -2.69
N ASN A 63 -0.66 10.92 -1.98
CA ASN A 63 -0.23 11.82 -0.90
C ASN A 63 -0.57 11.29 0.50
N ALA A 64 -1.13 10.08 0.60
CA ALA A 64 -1.42 9.44 1.89
C ALA A 64 -0.14 9.16 2.69
N GLN A 65 0.99 8.99 1.99
CA GLN A 65 2.35 8.75 2.52
C GLN A 65 2.49 7.50 3.39
N MET A 66 1.89 7.41 4.57
CA MET A 66 2.02 6.28 5.48
C MET A 66 0.71 5.49 5.48
N ILE A 67 0.67 4.39 4.75
CA ILE A 67 -0.43 3.43 4.81
C ILE A 67 -0.16 2.45 5.96
N ALA A 68 -1.01 2.46 6.98
CA ALA A 68 -0.79 1.69 8.21
C ALA A 68 -1.48 0.33 8.21
N ASP A 69 -2.62 0.21 7.53
CA ASP A 69 -3.36 -1.06 7.47
C ASP A 69 -4.26 -1.11 6.23
N ILE A 70 -4.49 -2.32 5.73
CA ILE A 70 -5.35 -2.62 4.59
C ILE A 70 -6.22 -3.83 4.92
N VAL A 71 -7.54 -3.67 4.85
CA VAL A 71 -8.51 -4.74 5.03
C VAL A 71 -9.35 -4.87 3.76
N VAL A 72 -9.37 -6.07 3.18
CA VAL A 72 -10.17 -6.39 1.99
C VAL A 72 -11.45 -7.10 2.43
N HIS A 73 -12.57 -6.75 1.81
CA HIS A 73 -13.83 -7.43 2.07
C HIS A 73 -13.71 -8.93 1.74
N PRO A 74 -14.20 -9.84 2.60
CA PRO A 74 -13.91 -11.27 2.47
C PRO A 74 -14.48 -11.93 1.21
N ASN A 75 -15.56 -11.37 0.66
CA ASN A 75 -16.26 -11.92 -0.51
C ASN A 75 -16.17 -11.02 -1.75
N ASP A 76 -15.44 -9.90 -1.66
CA ASP A 76 -15.31 -8.94 -2.77
C ASP A 76 -13.93 -8.29 -2.75
N ALA A 77 -13.07 -8.69 -3.68
CA ALA A 77 -11.68 -8.23 -3.73
C ALA A 77 -11.53 -6.75 -4.15
N ASP A 78 -12.59 -6.10 -4.62
CA ASP A 78 -12.56 -4.69 -5.06
C ASP A 78 -13.05 -3.73 -3.96
N VAL A 79 -13.61 -4.24 -2.87
CA VAL A 79 -13.97 -3.44 -1.69
C VAL A 79 -12.84 -3.50 -0.66
N VAL A 80 -12.15 -2.38 -0.49
CA VAL A 80 -10.97 -2.27 0.39
C VAL A 80 -11.09 -1.07 1.30
N MET A 81 -10.82 -1.27 2.58
CA MET A 81 -10.63 -0.22 3.57
C MET A 81 -9.14 -0.04 3.84
N VAL A 82 -8.70 1.22 3.88
CA VAL A 82 -7.31 1.58 4.08
C VAL A 82 -7.22 2.59 5.21
N SER A 83 -6.30 2.37 6.13
CA SER A 83 -5.94 3.38 7.13
C SER A 83 -4.62 4.03 6.71
N SER A 84 -4.56 5.36 6.79
CA SER A 84 -3.35 6.11 6.48
C SER A 84 -3.11 7.17 7.53
N MET A 85 -1.86 7.38 7.98
CA MET A 85 -1.49 8.47 8.90
C MET A 85 -1.46 9.84 8.24
N GLY A 86 -1.48 9.91 6.90
CA GLY A 86 -1.33 11.15 6.15
C GLY A 86 0.11 11.66 6.22
N ASN A 87 0.34 12.87 5.73
CA ASN A 87 1.64 13.51 5.93
C ASN A 87 1.78 13.96 7.39
N VAL A 88 2.76 13.38 8.09
CA VAL A 88 2.97 13.58 9.53
C VAL A 88 3.61 14.93 9.85
N PHE A 89 4.06 15.67 8.84
CA PHE A 89 4.68 16.98 8.97
C PHE A 89 3.80 18.13 8.45
N THR A 90 2.85 17.88 7.54
CA THR A 90 1.98 18.91 6.93
C THR A 90 0.62 18.35 6.53
N ALA A 91 -0.42 19.17 6.46
CA ALA A 91 -1.73 18.75 5.92
C ALA A 91 -1.67 18.43 4.40
N ASN A 92 -2.51 17.51 3.91
CA ASN A 92 -2.68 17.28 2.47
C ASN A 92 -4.13 16.87 2.08
N ALA A 93 -4.41 16.71 0.78
CA ALA A 93 -5.76 16.42 0.28
C ALA A 93 -6.23 14.98 0.51
N ASP A 94 -5.29 14.06 0.73
CA ASP A 94 -5.57 12.65 1.01
C ASP A 94 -5.67 12.39 2.54
N ARG A 95 -5.21 13.32 3.39
CA ARG A 95 -5.47 13.39 4.85
C ARG A 95 -5.00 14.71 5.51
#